data_AF-A0A812I8R3-F1
#
_entry.id   AF-A0A812I8R3-F1
#
_cell.length_a   1.000
_cell.length_b   1.000
_cell.length_c   1.000
_cell.angle_alpha   90.00
_cell.angle_beta   90.00
_cell.angle_gamma   90.00
#
_symmetry.space_group_name_H-M   'P 1'
#
loop_
_entity.id
_entity.type
_entity.pdbx_description
1 polymer ?
#
loop_
_entity_poly.entity_id
_entity_poly.type
_entity_poly.pdbx_seq_one_letter_code
_entity_poly.pdbx_strand_id
1 'polypeptide(L)'
;MLAGAQLFPTTEALCGLPEATNPSYVPSRLRALSASEQARDLLAKMLEPSTDRRIAAQEALQHPLVVQSYALAASEASLFEGTAAAGVGFAGVGLASLTSRRRRLAGCVPALRAFAKAPRLKRLALLVAAHLLGDEVGGLRWLFRFLARDAWLVEESVFASALREAGEELPKDFSMLFRCADLSGSGALNFVEFMAAMMANLPEVYCSHSSLKAVFHFFDSSGHGIIRGDHLHLLFPARPEDECALMIRQSCGKDSMSFVDFQRVMTPANWKPSGSLAKWADVPDVTSPVLGPKPKLLKEQQRGSSSDPEREWQVTSRVTSTPSEAFAIRQKPGFHRKALRPFYAAQPVSNVVLGLASGSSGYARRAQQLRCTHLVESLEEQFGAFFFMPNPKYHWTPEAAFNEERKARFVAWWIHPELCPMLRAWTGRCGTSEDEGREGESSGPKSDGGGGANTEAGVGAPGDFGYSQMLKSSDYLHTCRDLCGATHVRMLEALVQGIKTYLERMFGDALAAAHVSAGFHYPVRPQYSTLHLQIRVNAGDVCPGEGRGVDLFRLQNRLKCDPECFQRDDETLFYEATANLRMALLKACDKAPSSCREVGPKSLVLGE
;
A
#
# COMPACT_ATOMS: atom_id res chain seq x y z
N MET A 1 -6.18 -37.30 7.78
CA MET A 1 -7.51 -37.93 7.70
C MET A 1 -7.90 -38.38 9.10
N LEU A 2 -9.01 -37.81 9.62
CA LEU A 2 -9.81 -38.22 10.80
C LEU A 2 -9.10 -38.20 12.18
N ALA A 3 -9.67 -37.81 13.31
CA ALA A 3 -10.90 -37.10 13.69
C ALA A 3 -10.84 -36.84 15.22
N GLY A 4 -11.56 -35.83 15.72
CA GLY A 4 -12.24 -35.92 17.01
C GLY A 4 -11.49 -35.58 18.31
N ALA A 5 -11.70 -34.35 18.79
CA ALA A 5 -12.18 -34.12 20.16
C ALA A 5 -12.95 -32.79 20.19
N GLN A 6 -14.28 -32.88 20.17
CA GLN A 6 -15.17 -31.76 20.53
C GLN A 6 -15.15 -31.62 22.04
N LEU A 7 -14.98 -30.40 22.55
CA LEU A 7 -14.94 -30.18 23.99
C LEU A 7 -16.33 -30.03 24.64
N PHE A 8 -17.41 -29.61 23.96
CA PHE A 8 -18.80 -29.61 24.51
C PHE A 8 -19.90 -29.63 23.41
N PRO A 9 -21.11 -30.14 23.71
CA PRO A 9 -22.03 -30.77 22.75
C PRO A 9 -23.00 -29.79 22.05
N THR A 10 -23.55 -30.23 20.91
CA THR A 10 -24.57 -29.50 20.14
C THR A 10 -25.99 -29.65 20.71
N THR A 11 -26.78 -28.62 20.38
CA THR A 11 -28.25 -28.48 20.38
C THR A 11 -28.95 -28.37 21.73
N GLU A 12 -29.10 -27.13 22.22
CA GLU A 12 -30.41 -26.47 22.39
C GLU A 12 -30.24 -24.99 22.78
N ALA A 13 -31.19 -24.16 22.36
CA ALA A 13 -31.31 -22.70 22.56
C ALA A 13 -30.41 -21.79 21.67
N LEU A 14 -30.73 -21.80 20.38
CA LEU A 14 -30.73 -20.62 19.50
C LEU A 14 -31.64 -19.50 20.09
N CYS A 15 -31.23 -18.86 21.18
CA CYS A 15 -31.93 -17.70 21.73
C CYS A 15 -30.93 -16.58 21.99
N GLY A 16 -30.89 -15.61 21.06
CA GLY A 16 -30.42 -14.25 21.38
C GLY A 16 -29.30 -13.68 20.52
N LEU A 17 -29.51 -13.47 19.22
CA LEU A 17 -28.98 -12.28 18.54
C LEU A 17 -30.05 -11.73 17.56
N PRO A 18 -31.08 -11.01 18.05
CA PRO A 18 -32.11 -10.42 17.21
C PRO A 18 -31.69 -9.09 16.56
N GLU A 19 -30.42 -8.93 16.16
CA GLU A 19 -29.96 -7.69 15.51
C GLU A 19 -29.37 -7.89 14.10
N ALA A 20 -28.95 -9.12 13.72
CA ALA A 20 -28.34 -9.37 12.41
C ALA A 20 -29.34 -9.38 11.23
N THR A 21 -30.64 -9.28 11.49
CA THR A 21 -31.69 -9.25 10.47
C THR A 21 -32.68 -8.12 10.65
N ASN A 22 -32.44 -7.17 11.57
CA ASN A 22 -33.37 -6.06 11.75
C ASN A 22 -33.32 -5.13 10.52
N PRO A 23 -34.37 -5.11 9.67
CA PRO A 23 -34.39 -4.29 8.47
C PRO A 23 -34.34 -2.79 8.77
N SER A 24 -34.60 -2.38 10.02
CA SER A 24 -34.51 -0.99 10.44
C SER A 24 -33.12 -0.58 10.95
N TYR A 25 -32.19 -1.51 11.18
CA TYR A 25 -30.87 -1.21 11.76
C TYR A 25 -30.05 -0.30 10.84
N VAL A 26 -29.82 -0.71 9.60
CA VAL A 26 -29.08 0.08 8.60
C VAL A 26 -29.77 1.44 8.36
N PRO A 27 -31.10 1.51 8.10
CA PRO A 27 -31.80 2.80 7.98
C PRO A 27 -31.71 3.71 9.22
N SER A 28 -31.62 3.15 10.42
CA SER A 28 -31.48 3.95 11.65
C SER A 28 -30.08 4.54 11.80
N ARG A 29 -29.04 3.79 11.46
CA ARG A 29 -27.64 4.26 11.47
C ARG A 29 -27.37 5.29 10.37
N LEU A 30 -27.93 5.06 9.18
CA LEU A 30 -27.82 6.00 8.06
C LEU A 30 -28.53 7.33 8.32
N ARG A 31 -29.65 7.32 9.07
CA ARG A 31 -30.32 8.56 9.51
C ARG A 31 -29.49 9.39 10.49
N ALA A 32 -28.62 8.76 11.27
CA ALA A 32 -27.73 9.44 12.21
C ALA A 32 -26.45 10.00 11.54
N LEU A 33 -26.15 9.62 10.29
CA LEU A 33 -25.00 10.11 9.55
C LEU A 33 -25.26 11.49 8.96
N SER A 34 -24.37 12.44 9.24
CA SER A 34 -24.35 13.75 8.58
C SER A 34 -23.77 13.61 7.17
N ALA A 35 -24.58 13.10 6.24
CA ALA A 35 -24.22 12.88 4.84
C ALA A 35 -25.36 13.29 3.89
N SER A 36 -25.02 13.58 2.62
CA SER A 36 -26.02 13.93 1.60
C SER A 36 -27.06 12.82 1.43
N GLU A 37 -28.24 13.18 0.95
CA GLU A 37 -29.31 12.20 0.71
C GLU A 37 -28.87 11.11 -0.29
N GLN A 38 -28.15 11.50 -1.35
CA GLN A 38 -27.60 10.55 -2.31
C GLN A 38 -26.51 9.65 -1.70
N ALA A 39 -25.73 10.13 -0.73
CA ALA A 39 -24.74 9.32 -0.02
C ALA A 39 -25.40 8.30 0.91
N ARG A 40 -26.46 8.71 1.62
CA ARG A 40 -27.25 7.81 2.47
C ARG A 40 -27.99 6.76 1.62
N ASP A 41 -28.52 7.12 0.46
CA ASP A 41 -29.20 6.20 -0.46
C ASP A 41 -28.25 5.14 -1.02
N LEU A 42 -27.05 5.53 -1.49
CA LEU A 42 -26.06 4.57 -1.97
C LEU A 42 -25.63 3.60 -0.87
N LEU A 43 -25.32 4.11 0.32
CA LEU A 43 -24.93 3.28 1.46
C LEU A 43 -26.06 2.32 1.88
N ALA A 44 -27.32 2.75 1.83
CA ALA A 44 -28.46 1.87 2.10
C ALA A 44 -28.52 0.69 1.13
N LYS A 45 -28.35 0.96 -0.17
CA LYS A 45 -28.37 -0.07 -1.22
C LYS A 45 -27.16 -1.02 -1.14
N MET A 46 -25.98 -0.51 -0.77
CA MET A 46 -24.76 -1.31 -0.58
C MET A 46 -24.77 -2.15 0.70
N LEU A 47 -25.41 -1.67 1.76
CA LEU A 47 -25.52 -2.34 3.05
C LEU A 47 -26.83 -3.12 3.21
N GLU A 48 -27.59 -3.33 2.13
CA GLU A 48 -28.80 -4.15 2.12
C GLU A 48 -28.48 -5.56 2.67
N PRO A 49 -29.13 -5.98 3.77
CA PRO A 49 -28.84 -7.26 4.39
C PRO A 49 -29.07 -8.46 3.47
N SER A 50 -30.09 -8.39 2.61
CA SER A 50 -30.33 -9.41 1.58
C SER A 50 -29.32 -9.30 0.45
N THR A 51 -28.54 -10.36 0.22
CA THR A 51 -27.57 -10.42 -0.89
C THR A 51 -28.23 -10.31 -2.26
N ASP A 52 -29.48 -10.75 -2.39
CA ASP A 52 -30.23 -10.75 -3.66
C ASP A 52 -30.80 -9.37 -3.99
N ARG A 53 -30.99 -8.52 -2.97
CA ARG A 53 -31.48 -7.14 -3.13
C ARG A 53 -30.37 -6.10 -3.07
N ARG A 54 -29.18 -6.51 -2.61
CA ARG A 54 -28.00 -5.65 -2.52
C ARG A 54 -27.56 -5.27 -3.91
N ILE A 55 -27.35 -3.97 -4.09
CA ILE A 55 -26.89 -3.41 -5.36
C ILE A 55 -25.57 -4.07 -5.78
N ALA A 56 -25.46 -4.43 -7.06
CA ALA A 56 -24.21 -4.93 -7.62
C ALA A 56 -23.16 -3.81 -7.69
N ALA A 57 -21.88 -4.17 -7.69
CA ALA A 57 -20.79 -3.18 -7.79
C ALA A 57 -20.92 -2.30 -9.05
N GLN A 58 -21.41 -2.86 -10.17
CA GLN A 58 -21.65 -2.11 -11.39
C GLN A 58 -22.78 -1.08 -11.23
N GLU A 59 -23.88 -1.48 -10.62
CA GLU A 59 -25.04 -0.61 -10.36
C GLU A 59 -24.68 0.50 -9.35
N ALA A 60 -23.82 0.20 -8.38
CA ALA A 60 -23.27 1.19 -7.45
C ALA A 60 -22.44 2.27 -8.17
N LEU A 61 -21.69 1.91 -9.22
CA LEU A 61 -20.96 2.88 -10.04
C LEU A 61 -21.88 3.77 -10.89
N GLN A 62 -23.07 3.28 -11.24
CA GLN A 62 -24.09 4.02 -11.99
C GLN A 62 -24.99 4.88 -11.07
N HIS A 63 -24.77 4.83 -9.76
CA HIS A 63 -25.55 5.58 -8.79
C HIS A 63 -25.35 7.11 -8.94
N PRO A 64 -26.40 7.95 -8.81
CA PRO A 64 -26.29 9.41 -9.00
C PRO A 64 -25.18 10.09 -8.20
N LEU A 65 -24.93 9.66 -6.96
CA LEU A 65 -23.82 10.16 -6.13
C LEU A 65 -22.45 9.98 -6.82
N VAL A 66 -22.19 8.78 -7.35
CA VAL A 66 -20.93 8.44 -8.00
C VAL A 66 -20.86 9.15 -9.34
N VAL A 67 -21.96 9.14 -10.10
CA VAL A 67 -21.97 9.68 -11.45
C VAL A 67 -21.90 11.22 -11.49
N GLN A 68 -22.43 11.92 -10.48
CA GLN A 68 -22.24 13.38 -10.36
C GLN A 68 -20.75 13.77 -10.27
N SER A 69 -19.91 12.95 -9.64
CA SER A 69 -18.46 13.19 -9.60
C SER A 69 -17.82 13.17 -11.00
N TYR A 70 -18.37 12.37 -11.91
CA TYR A 70 -17.97 12.33 -13.32
C TYR A 70 -18.67 13.38 -14.19
N ALA A 71 -19.80 13.95 -13.75
CA ALA A 71 -20.55 14.92 -14.56
C ALA A 71 -19.78 16.25 -14.69
N LEU A 72 -19.11 16.68 -13.62
CA LEU A 72 -18.17 17.81 -13.58
C LEU A 72 -16.95 17.57 -14.49
N ALA A 73 -16.46 16.32 -14.53
CA ALA A 73 -15.32 15.91 -15.34
C ALA A 73 -15.45 16.25 -16.83
N ALA A 74 -16.68 16.22 -17.31
CA ALA A 74 -16.93 16.37 -18.72
C ALA A 74 -17.37 17.80 -19.09
N SER A 75 -17.53 18.72 -18.11
CA SER A 75 -18.21 20.03 -18.28
C SER A 75 -17.30 21.18 -18.67
N GLU A 76 -16.05 20.93 -19.07
CA GLU A 76 -15.15 21.99 -19.55
C GLU A 76 -15.64 22.60 -20.87
N ALA A 77 -16.47 23.64 -20.77
CA ALA A 77 -16.68 24.61 -21.83
C ALA A 77 -15.44 25.52 -21.96
N SER A 78 -14.85 25.50 -23.16
CA SER A 78 -13.88 26.43 -23.75
C SER A 78 -12.63 26.82 -22.93
N LEU A 79 -11.47 26.32 -23.35
CA LEU A 79 -10.29 27.16 -23.64
C LEU A 79 -9.35 26.41 -24.62
N PHE A 80 -9.54 26.75 -25.89
CA PHE A 80 -8.59 26.77 -27.01
C PHE A 80 -8.23 25.49 -27.80
N GLU A 81 -8.69 25.54 -29.05
CA GLU A 81 -8.04 24.98 -30.24
C GLU A 81 -6.66 25.64 -30.47
N GLY A 82 -5.71 24.86 -30.99
CA GLY A 82 -4.52 25.39 -31.65
C GLY A 82 -3.19 25.02 -31.00
N THR A 83 -2.65 23.84 -31.35
CA THR A 83 -1.36 23.71 -32.07
C THR A 83 -1.02 22.23 -32.19
N ALA A 84 -1.04 21.74 -33.43
CA ALA A 84 -0.53 20.43 -33.80
C ALA A 84 1.01 20.44 -33.88
N ALA A 85 1.56 19.22 -33.82
CA ALA A 85 2.90 18.82 -34.20
C ALA A 85 4.08 19.16 -33.26
N ALA A 86 4.53 18.14 -32.53
CA ALA A 86 5.93 17.69 -32.55
C ALA A 86 5.97 16.26 -31.99
N GLY A 87 6.30 15.30 -32.85
CA GLY A 87 6.46 13.91 -32.46
C GLY A 87 7.75 13.72 -31.66
N VAL A 88 7.65 12.95 -30.58
CA VAL A 88 8.77 12.18 -30.04
C VAL A 88 8.19 10.83 -29.63
N GLY A 89 8.52 9.80 -30.39
CA GLY A 89 8.13 8.43 -30.07
C GLY A 89 8.92 7.93 -28.86
N PHE A 90 8.24 7.27 -27.93
CA PHE A 90 8.88 6.40 -26.96
C PHE A 90 8.04 5.14 -26.79
N ALA A 91 8.46 4.10 -27.52
CA ALA A 91 8.08 2.73 -27.24
C ALA A 91 8.99 2.20 -26.11
N GLY A 92 8.40 1.55 -25.12
CA GLY A 92 9.15 0.68 -24.19
C GLY A 92 9.37 1.25 -22.79
N VAL A 93 8.32 1.25 -21.96
CA VAL A 93 8.51 1.20 -20.51
C VAL A 93 7.55 0.16 -19.93
N GLY A 94 8.00 -1.09 -19.86
CA GLY A 94 7.24 -2.16 -19.21
C GLY A 94 7.05 -1.92 -17.71
N LEU A 95 5.98 -2.49 -17.17
CA LEU A 95 5.54 -2.43 -15.76
C LEU A 95 6.64 -2.79 -14.73
N ALA A 96 7.73 -3.44 -15.17
CA ALA A 96 8.93 -3.77 -14.38
C ALA A 96 9.87 -2.57 -14.11
N SER A 97 9.66 -1.38 -14.71
CA SER A 97 10.59 -0.24 -14.69
C SER A 97 10.22 0.91 -13.72
N LEU A 98 9.30 0.70 -12.77
CA LEU A 98 8.80 1.73 -11.84
C LEU A 98 9.64 1.92 -10.56
N THR A 99 10.97 1.96 -10.72
CA THR A 99 11.86 1.52 -9.65
C THR A 99 12.52 2.65 -8.88
N SER A 100 12.09 3.90 -8.96
CA SER A 100 12.67 4.97 -8.12
C SER A 100 11.66 6.05 -7.81
N ARG A 101 11.76 6.69 -6.65
CA ARG A 101 10.99 7.90 -6.30
C ARG A 101 11.07 8.93 -7.43
N ARG A 102 12.27 9.16 -7.97
CA ARG A 102 12.51 10.02 -9.15
C ARG A 102 11.85 9.48 -10.43
N ARG A 103 11.97 8.18 -10.73
CA ARG A 103 11.34 7.58 -11.94
C ARG A 103 9.80 7.53 -11.89
N ARG A 104 9.20 7.37 -10.70
CA ARG A 104 7.73 7.35 -10.53
C ARG A 104 7.15 8.74 -10.73
N LEU A 105 7.83 9.77 -10.22
CA LEU A 105 7.44 11.16 -10.43
C LEU A 105 7.74 11.66 -11.85
N ALA A 106 8.84 11.22 -12.47
CA ALA A 106 9.18 11.51 -13.88
C ALA A 106 8.08 11.08 -14.87
N GLY A 107 7.39 9.97 -14.59
CA GLY A 107 6.28 9.48 -15.41
C GLY A 107 4.98 10.30 -15.27
N CYS A 108 4.86 11.13 -14.23
CA CYS A 108 3.62 11.84 -13.91
C CYS A 108 3.29 12.95 -14.91
N VAL A 109 4.27 13.77 -15.28
CA VAL A 109 4.06 14.87 -16.23
C VAL A 109 3.66 14.35 -17.62
N PRO A 110 4.34 13.34 -18.20
CA PRO A 110 3.86 12.68 -19.41
C PRO A 110 2.45 12.10 -19.27
N ALA A 111 2.12 11.50 -18.12
CA ALA A 111 0.80 10.91 -17.87
C ALA A 111 -0.29 11.97 -17.82
N LEU A 112 -0.09 13.07 -17.09
CA LEU A 112 -0.98 14.23 -17.08
C LEU A 112 -1.17 14.80 -18.48
N ARG A 113 -0.09 14.91 -19.27
CA ARG A 113 -0.17 15.39 -20.66
C ARG A 113 -0.94 14.43 -21.56
N ALA A 114 -0.77 13.13 -21.40
CA ALA A 114 -1.54 12.14 -22.15
C ALA A 114 -3.03 12.16 -21.76
N PHE A 115 -3.32 12.33 -20.48
CA PHE A 115 -4.68 12.48 -19.96
C PHE A 115 -5.34 13.75 -20.49
N ALA A 116 -4.66 14.89 -20.44
CA ALA A 116 -5.16 16.17 -20.94
C ALA A 116 -5.44 16.15 -22.45
N LYS A 117 -4.61 15.45 -23.23
CA LYS A 117 -4.81 15.27 -24.69
C LYS A 117 -5.92 14.27 -25.04
N ALA A 118 -6.37 13.44 -24.10
CA ALA A 118 -7.34 12.40 -24.37
C ALA A 118 -8.74 12.99 -24.63
N PRO A 119 -9.51 12.45 -25.61
CA PRO A 119 -10.91 12.82 -25.78
C PRO A 119 -11.70 12.64 -24.48
N ARG A 120 -12.73 13.46 -24.28
CA ARG A 120 -13.51 13.47 -23.03
C ARG A 120 -14.04 12.07 -22.66
N LEU A 121 -14.52 11.31 -23.65
CA LEU A 121 -15.00 9.95 -23.42
C LEU A 121 -13.89 9.00 -22.92
N LYS A 122 -12.66 9.16 -23.41
CA LYS A 122 -11.50 8.38 -22.94
C LYS A 122 -11.14 8.72 -21.50
N ARG A 123 -11.19 10.00 -21.12
CA ARG A 123 -10.97 10.44 -19.73
C ARG A 123 -12.00 9.83 -18.77
N LEU A 124 -13.28 9.87 -19.14
CA LEU A 124 -14.34 9.20 -18.38
C LEU A 124 -14.12 7.69 -18.31
N ALA A 125 -13.73 7.05 -19.41
CA ALA A 125 -13.44 5.63 -19.43
C ALA A 125 -12.26 5.24 -18.53
N LEU A 126 -11.22 6.08 -18.44
CA LEU A 126 -10.10 5.88 -17.52
C LEU A 126 -10.50 6.06 -16.05
N LEU A 127 -11.44 6.96 -15.74
CA LEU A 127 -12.03 7.09 -14.40
C LEU A 127 -12.79 5.82 -14.01
N VAL A 128 -13.68 5.34 -14.88
CA VAL A 128 -14.42 4.09 -14.63
C VAL A 128 -13.44 2.92 -14.48
N ALA A 129 -12.42 2.85 -15.35
CA ALA A 129 -11.36 1.85 -15.22
C ALA A 129 -10.67 1.93 -13.84
N ALA A 130 -10.37 3.13 -13.34
CA ALA A 130 -9.75 3.32 -12.04
C ALA A 130 -10.53 2.72 -10.87
N HIS A 131 -11.87 2.70 -10.95
CA HIS A 131 -12.72 2.03 -9.96
C HIS A 131 -12.70 0.51 -10.05
N LEU A 132 -12.41 -0.03 -11.23
CA LEU A 132 -12.35 -1.47 -11.48
C LEU A 132 -10.97 -2.07 -11.17
N LEU A 133 -9.96 -1.23 -10.96
CA LEU A 133 -8.60 -1.68 -10.68
C LEU A 133 -8.44 -2.21 -9.25
N GLY A 134 -7.94 -3.45 -9.15
CA GLY A 134 -7.56 -4.08 -7.88
C GLY A 134 -6.17 -3.68 -7.37
N ASP A 135 -5.49 -4.61 -6.71
CA ASP A 135 -4.16 -4.42 -6.11
C ASP A 135 -3.00 -4.33 -7.12
N GLU A 136 -3.29 -4.62 -8.39
CA GLU A 136 -2.32 -4.71 -9.51
C GLU A 136 -1.57 -3.40 -9.76
N VAL A 137 -2.12 -2.27 -9.29
CA VAL A 137 -1.56 -0.92 -9.39
C VAL A 137 -0.94 -0.41 -8.09
N GLY A 138 -0.45 -1.30 -7.23
CA GLY A 138 0.13 -0.94 -5.93
C GLY A 138 1.23 0.14 -5.99
N GLY A 139 1.93 0.28 -7.12
CA GLY A 139 2.90 1.36 -7.36
C GLY A 139 2.27 2.76 -7.45
N LEU A 140 1.14 2.89 -8.14
CA LEU A 140 0.37 4.14 -8.25
C LEU A 140 -0.37 4.46 -6.96
N ARG A 141 -0.93 3.45 -6.29
CA ARG A 141 -1.55 3.62 -4.96
C ARG A 141 -0.56 4.17 -3.93
N TRP A 142 0.67 3.65 -3.95
CA TRP A 142 1.73 4.19 -3.10
C TRP A 142 2.08 5.64 -3.45
N LEU A 143 2.14 5.98 -4.74
CA LEU A 143 2.47 7.33 -5.19
C LEU A 143 1.39 8.34 -4.81
N PHE A 144 0.11 7.97 -4.98
CA PHE A 144 -1.01 8.77 -4.48
C PHE A 144 -0.84 9.06 -2.99
N ARG A 145 -0.59 8.01 -2.19
CA ARG A 145 -0.39 8.16 -0.75
C ARG A 145 0.80 9.06 -0.39
N PHE A 146 1.89 8.95 -1.14
CA PHE A 146 3.06 9.80 -0.95
C PHE A 146 2.75 11.28 -1.18
N LEU A 147 1.92 11.58 -2.19
CA LEU A 147 1.55 12.95 -2.55
C LEU A 147 0.41 13.50 -1.69
N ALA A 148 -0.64 12.71 -1.44
CA ALA A 148 -1.82 13.13 -0.69
C ALA A 148 -1.56 13.27 0.81
N ARG A 149 -0.53 12.59 1.35
CA ARG A 149 -0.17 12.59 2.77
C ARG A 149 -1.41 12.32 3.64
N ASP A 150 -1.74 13.22 4.56
CA ASP A 150 -2.90 13.13 5.46
C ASP A 150 -4.15 13.84 4.91
N ALA A 151 -4.04 14.57 3.79
CA ALA A 151 -5.13 15.36 3.21
C ALA A 151 -6.10 14.54 2.35
N TRP A 152 -5.74 13.29 2.01
CA TRP A 152 -6.52 12.38 1.15
C TRP A 152 -6.85 12.91 -0.26
N LEU A 153 -6.30 14.07 -0.59
CA LEU A 153 -6.35 14.72 -1.88
C LEU A 153 -4.91 15.13 -2.22
N VAL A 154 -4.55 15.04 -3.50
CA VAL A 154 -3.27 15.54 -3.98
C VAL A 154 -3.47 16.98 -4.39
N GLU A 155 -2.95 17.94 -3.62
CA GLU A 155 -2.95 19.35 -3.99
C GLU A 155 -1.90 19.64 -5.07
N GLU A 156 -2.19 20.61 -5.94
CA GLU A 156 -1.27 21.02 -7.02
C GLU A 156 0.10 21.45 -6.47
N SER A 157 0.10 22.24 -5.38
CA SER A 157 1.29 22.76 -4.72
C SER A 157 2.20 21.63 -4.21
N VAL A 158 1.60 20.61 -3.59
CA VAL A 158 2.29 19.44 -3.04
C VAL A 158 2.85 18.57 -4.17
N PHE A 159 2.10 18.39 -5.26
CA PHE A 159 2.57 17.64 -6.42
C PHE A 159 3.74 18.37 -7.09
N ALA A 160 3.63 19.68 -7.33
CA ALA A 160 4.69 20.49 -7.91
C ALA A 160 5.96 20.48 -7.04
N SER A 161 5.82 20.59 -5.72
CA SER A 161 6.93 20.49 -4.76
C SER A 161 7.60 19.12 -4.84
N ALA A 162 6.85 18.03 -4.84
CA ALA A 162 7.39 16.67 -4.94
C ALA A 162 8.15 16.43 -6.26
N LEU A 163 7.67 16.98 -7.38
CA LEU A 163 8.36 16.92 -8.67
C LEU A 163 9.71 17.65 -8.63
N ARG A 164 9.73 18.87 -8.07
CA ARG A 164 10.96 19.66 -7.90
C ARG A 164 11.97 18.98 -6.98
N GLU A 165 11.53 18.46 -5.85
CA GLU A 165 12.38 17.70 -4.90
C GLU A 165 12.97 16.44 -5.54
N ALA A 166 12.24 15.82 -6.47
CA ALA A 166 12.73 14.70 -7.25
C ALA A 166 13.72 15.11 -8.36
N GLY A 167 13.96 16.40 -8.56
CA GLY A 167 14.81 16.93 -9.63
C GLY A 167 14.19 16.75 -11.02
N GLU A 168 12.85 16.80 -11.10
CA GLU A 168 12.09 16.92 -12.36
C GLU A 168 11.84 18.40 -12.66
N GLU A 169 11.94 18.78 -13.93
CA GLU A 169 11.61 20.13 -14.36
C GLU A 169 10.09 20.29 -14.42
N LEU A 170 9.56 21.26 -13.67
CA LEU A 170 8.14 21.55 -13.69
C LEU A 170 7.81 22.32 -14.98
N PRO A 171 6.98 21.77 -15.88
CA PRO A 171 6.70 22.47 -17.13
C PRO A 171 5.78 23.66 -16.88
N LYS A 172 5.87 24.68 -17.74
CA LYS A 172 5.08 25.93 -17.59
C LYS A 172 3.58 25.71 -17.65
N ASP A 173 3.15 24.65 -18.32
CA ASP A 173 1.74 24.23 -18.46
C ASP A 173 1.26 23.31 -17.33
N PHE A 174 2.05 23.09 -16.26
CA PHE A 174 1.72 22.15 -15.19
C PHE A 174 0.35 22.41 -14.55
N SER A 175 0.05 23.66 -14.19
CA SER A 175 -1.25 24.02 -13.59
C SER A 175 -2.42 23.70 -14.51
N MET A 176 -2.24 23.89 -15.82
CA MET A 176 -3.25 23.52 -16.82
C MET A 176 -3.40 22.00 -16.90
N LEU A 177 -2.29 21.26 -16.96
CA LEU A 177 -2.30 19.80 -16.98
C LEU A 177 -2.96 19.19 -15.74
N PHE A 178 -2.70 19.79 -14.57
CA PHE A 178 -3.29 19.40 -13.31
C PHE A 178 -4.80 19.68 -13.29
N ARG A 179 -5.22 20.87 -13.73
CA ARG A 179 -6.64 21.23 -13.85
C ARG A 179 -7.40 20.30 -14.78
N CYS A 180 -6.78 19.83 -15.87
CA CYS A 180 -7.40 18.83 -16.75
C CYS A 180 -7.60 17.44 -16.09
N ALA A 181 -6.88 17.16 -15.00
CA ALA A 181 -7.04 15.95 -14.20
C ALA A 181 -8.00 16.14 -13.01
N ASP A 182 -8.16 17.39 -12.51
CA ASP A 182 -9.12 17.76 -11.46
C ASP A 182 -10.52 17.92 -12.05
N LEU A 183 -11.12 16.76 -12.27
CA LEU A 183 -12.39 16.62 -12.96
C LEU A 183 -13.58 17.03 -12.06
N SER A 184 -13.42 16.95 -10.75
CA SER A 184 -14.37 17.45 -9.76
C SER A 184 -14.29 18.96 -9.55
N GLY A 185 -13.26 19.64 -10.09
CA GLY A 185 -13.05 21.08 -9.92
C GLY A 185 -12.78 21.48 -8.47
N SER A 186 -12.24 20.55 -7.68
CA SER A 186 -12.04 20.72 -6.24
C SER A 186 -10.77 21.51 -5.89
N GLY A 187 -9.91 21.78 -6.87
CA GLY A 187 -8.57 22.33 -6.69
C GLY A 187 -7.52 21.28 -6.32
N ALA A 188 -7.91 20.01 -6.21
CA ALA A 188 -7.03 18.90 -5.85
C ALA A 188 -7.47 17.60 -6.54
N LEU A 189 -6.59 16.59 -6.61
CA LEU A 189 -6.95 15.29 -7.18
C LEU A 189 -7.35 14.31 -6.08
N ASN A 190 -8.56 13.78 -6.17
CA ASN A 190 -8.95 12.62 -5.38
C ASN A 190 -8.27 11.34 -5.90
N PHE A 191 -8.42 10.24 -5.16
CA PHE A 191 -7.77 8.97 -5.49
C PHE A 191 -8.08 8.49 -6.91
N VAL A 192 -9.34 8.59 -7.34
CA VAL A 192 -9.81 8.08 -8.63
C VAL A 192 -9.26 8.95 -9.76
N GLU A 193 -9.35 10.27 -9.63
CA GLU A 193 -8.81 11.24 -10.60
C GLU A 193 -7.31 11.08 -10.78
N PHE A 194 -6.58 10.96 -9.66
CA PHE A 194 -5.15 10.71 -9.69
C PHE A 194 -4.82 9.40 -10.41
N MET A 195 -5.53 8.32 -10.06
CA MET A 195 -5.31 7.00 -10.68
C MET A 195 -5.59 7.03 -12.19
N ALA A 196 -6.70 7.64 -12.60
CA ALA A 196 -7.09 7.81 -14.01
C ALA A 196 -6.05 8.62 -14.80
N ALA A 197 -5.57 9.73 -14.23
CA ALA A 197 -4.54 10.55 -14.84
C ALA A 197 -3.20 9.82 -14.96
N MET A 198 -2.77 9.13 -13.90
CA MET A 198 -1.47 8.45 -13.88
C MET A 198 -1.42 7.20 -14.77
N MET A 199 -2.55 6.51 -14.96
CA MET A 199 -2.61 5.32 -15.82
C MET A 199 -2.73 5.63 -17.31
N ALA A 200 -2.91 6.89 -17.70
CA ALA A 200 -3.13 7.29 -19.09
C ALA A 200 -2.01 6.84 -20.06
N ASN A 201 -0.79 6.64 -19.54
CA ASN A 201 0.37 6.12 -20.28
C ASN A 201 0.73 4.67 -19.94
N LEU A 202 -0.16 3.93 -19.26
CA LEU A 202 0.05 2.55 -18.85
C LEU A 202 -1.05 1.66 -19.46
N PRO A 203 -1.06 1.47 -20.79
CA PRO A 203 -2.05 0.61 -21.46
C PRO A 203 -2.05 -0.84 -20.93
N GLU A 204 -0.94 -1.33 -20.38
CA GLU A 204 -0.87 -2.64 -19.73
C GLU A 204 -1.81 -2.77 -18.52
N VAL A 205 -2.17 -1.64 -17.89
CA VAL A 205 -3.03 -1.59 -16.70
C VAL A 205 -4.50 -1.64 -17.07
N TYR A 206 -4.92 -0.95 -18.13
CA TYR A 206 -6.34 -0.75 -18.42
C TYR A 206 -6.83 -1.38 -19.74
N CYS A 207 -5.93 -1.73 -20.68
CA CYS A 207 -6.29 -2.29 -21.99
C CYS A 207 -6.47 -3.82 -21.98
N SER A 208 -6.65 -4.47 -20.82
CA SER A 208 -7.06 -5.89 -20.81
C SER A 208 -8.47 -6.03 -21.40
N HIS A 209 -8.72 -7.12 -22.12
CA HIS A 209 -10.01 -7.32 -22.80
C HIS A 209 -11.19 -7.31 -21.83
N SER A 210 -11.02 -7.90 -20.64
CA SER A 210 -12.02 -7.88 -19.57
C SER A 210 -12.26 -6.48 -19.03
N SER A 211 -11.20 -5.70 -18.79
CA SER A 211 -11.31 -4.30 -18.34
C SER A 211 -12.04 -3.44 -19.38
N LEU A 212 -11.61 -3.50 -20.64
CA LEU A 212 -12.24 -2.73 -21.71
C LEU A 212 -13.72 -3.10 -21.89
N LYS A 213 -14.07 -4.40 -21.80
CA LYS A 213 -15.47 -4.84 -21.83
C LYS A 213 -16.28 -4.32 -20.65
N ALA A 214 -15.73 -4.38 -19.43
CA ALA A 214 -16.41 -3.90 -18.24
C ALA A 214 -16.68 -2.39 -18.30
N VAL A 215 -15.69 -1.60 -18.74
CA VAL A 215 -15.86 -0.15 -18.94
C VAL A 215 -16.83 0.15 -20.07
N PHE A 216 -16.78 -0.59 -21.18
CA PHE A 216 -17.74 -0.43 -22.27
C PHE A 216 -19.18 -0.69 -21.80
N HIS A 217 -19.39 -1.79 -21.08
CA HIS A 217 -20.69 -2.16 -20.53
C HIS A 217 -21.21 -1.15 -19.50
N PHE A 218 -20.32 -0.46 -18.79
CA PHE A 218 -20.71 0.66 -17.93
C PHE A 218 -21.40 1.78 -18.72
N PHE A 219 -20.87 2.13 -19.90
CA PHE A 219 -21.44 3.15 -20.78
C PHE A 219 -22.62 2.65 -21.63
N ASP A 220 -22.66 1.35 -21.93
CA ASP A 220 -23.77 0.67 -22.61
C ASP A 220 -24.77 0.12 -21.59
N SER A 221 -25.38 1.02 -20.81
CA SER A 221 -26.30 0.66 -19.73
C SER A 221 -27.54 -0.12 -20.19
N SER A 222 -27.86 -0.09 -21.49
CA SER A 222 -28.99 -0.81 -22.10
C SER A 222 -28.60 -2.18 -22.68
N GLY A 223 -27.31 -2.52 -22.73
CA GLY A 223 -26.82 -3.83 -23.17
C GLY A 223 -27.01 -4.11 -24.66
N HIS A 224 -27.14 -3.07 -25.50
CA HIS A 224 -27.36 -3.20 -26.94
C HIS A 224 -26.07 -3.34 -27.75
N GLY A 225 -24.91 -3.29 -27.09
CA GLY A 225 -23.59 -3.39 -27.71
C GLY A 225 -23.10 -2.10 -28.36
N ILE A 226 -23.75 -0.95 -28.09
CA ILE A 226 -23.42 0.36 -28.66
C ILE A 226 -23.58 1.50 -27.65
N ILE A 227 -22.60 2.41 -27.60
CA ILE A 227 -22.69 3.65 -26.81
C ILE A 227 -23.27 4.75 -27.71
N ARG A 228 -24.32 5.43 -27.24
CA ARG A 228 -25.06 6.48 -27.94
C ARG A 228 -25.23 7.72 -27.04
N GLY A 229 -25.57 8.87 -27.65
CA GLY A 229 -25.69 10.16 -26.95
C GLY A 229 -26.77 10.14 -25.87
N ASP A 230 -27.95 9.62 -26.19
CA ASP A 230 -29.06 9.32 -25.26
C ASP A 230 -28.61 8.45 -24.07
N HIS A 231 -27.84 7.39 -24.29
CA HIS A 231 -27.34 6.52 -23.21
C HIS A 231 -26.37 7.27 -22.27
N LEU A 232 -25.45 8.06 -22.84
CA LEU A 232 -24.55 8.89 -22.04
C LEU A 232 -25.31 9.99 -21.30
N HIS A 233 -26.37 10.55 -21.87
CA HIS A 233 -27.25 11.51 -21.21
C HIS A 233 -27.96 10.88 -20.00
N LEU A 234 -28.42 9.62 -20.12
CA LEU A 234 -29.02 8.89 -18.99
C LEU A 234 -28.03 8.68 -17.85
N LEU A 235 -26.76 8.38 -18.17
CA LEU A 235 -25.71 8.28 -17.16
C LEU A 235 -25.37 9.66 -16.58
N PHE A 236 -25.28 10.71 -17.40
CA PHE A 236 -24.92 12.07 -16.99
C PHE A 236 -26.06 13.07 -17.26
N PRO A 237 -27.18 13.06 -16.50
CA PRO A 237 -28.37 13.87 -16.82
C PRO A 237 -28.15 15.38 -16.83
N ALA A 238 -27.09 15.86 -16.15
CA ALA A 238 -26.68 17.25 -16.16
C ALA A 238 -26.12 17.73 -17.52
N ARG A 239 -25.92 16.82 -18.48
CA ARG A 239 -25.39 17.10 -19.82
C ARG A 239 -26.48 17.01 -20.87
N PRO A 240 -26.65 18.00 -21.77
CA PRO A 240 -27.56 17.84 -22.89
C PRO A 240 -27.16 16.65 -23.78
N GLU A 241 -28.15 15.95 -24.33
CA GLU A 241 -27.94 14.81 -25.23
C GLU A 241 -27.05 15.17 -26.43
N ASP A 242 -27.20 16.37 -26.98
CA ASP A 242 -26.39 16.87 -28.10
C ASP A 242 -24.89 16.96 -27.73
N GLU A 243 -24.57 17.33 -26.49
CA GLU A 243 -23.19 17.36 -26.00
C GLU A 243 -22.63 15.94 -25.84
N CYS A 244 -23.45 15.02 -25.32
CA CYS A 244 -23.11 13.60 -25.22
C CYS A 244 -22.87 12.97 -26.60
N ALA A 245 -23.70 13.28 -27.61
CA ALA A 245 -23.51 12.85 -28.99
C ALA A 245 -22.23 13.44 -29.60
N LEU A 246 -21.94 14.72 -29.32
CA LEU A 246 -20.70 15.38 -29.75
C LEU A 246 -19.46 14.70 -29.15
N MET A 247 -19.49 14.30 -27.88
CA MET A 247 -18.38 13.56 -27.24
C MET A 247 -18.07 12.24 -27.94
N ILE A 248 -19.10 11.53 -28.42
CA ILE A 248 -18.94 10.28 -29.19
C ILE A 248 -18.34 10.59 -30.57
N ARG A 249 -18.91 11.57 -31.29
CA ARG A 249 -18.42 12.01 -32.60
C ARG A 249 -16.96 12.45 -32.55
N GLN A 250 -16.56 13.21 -31.54
CA GLN A 250 -15.17 13.65 -31.37
C GLN A 250 -14.21 12.50 -31.05
N SER A 251 -14.69 11.40 -30.47
CA SER A 251 -13.86 10.26 -30.08
C SER A 251 -13.63 9.27 -31.23
N CYS A 252 -14.68 8.93 -32.00
CA CYS A 252 -14.59 7.92 -33.05
C CYS A 252 -15.01 8.38 -34.46
N GLY A 253 -15.45 9.63 -34.62
CA GLY A 253 -15.93 10.17 -35.89
C GLY A 253 -17.30 9.66 -36.32
N LYS A 254 -18.06 9.02 -35.42
CA LYS A 254 -19.37 8.40 -35.70
C LYS A 254 -20.43 8.86 -34.68
N ASP A 255 -21.70 8.68 -35.02
CA ASP A 255 -22.84 8.99 -34.13
C ASP A 255 -23.02 8.00 -32.98
N SER A 256 -22.45 6.81 -33.10
CA SER A 256 -22.46 5.77 -32.07
C SER A 256 -21.10 5.06 -32.03
N MET A 257 -20.78 4.48 -30.88
CA MET A 257 -19.52 3.80 -30.65
C MET A 257 -19.75 2.32 -30.36
N SER A 258 -19.27 1.47 -31.27
CA SER A 258 -19.19 0.02 -31.05
C SER A 258 -18.06 -0.33 -30.08
N PHE A 259 -18.05 -1.56 -29.55
CA PHE A 259 -16.93 -2.03 -28.73
C PHE A 259 -15.57 -1.96 -29.46
N VAL A 260 -15.54 -2.23 -30.77
CA VAL A 260 -14.31 -2.14 -31.58
C VAL A 260 -13.83 -0.70 -31.69
N ASP A 261 -14.75 0.25 -31.88
CA ASP A 261 -14.42 1.68 -31.91
C ASP A 261 -13.91 2.14 -30.53
N PHE A 262 -14.56 1.69 -29.45
CA PHE A 262 -14.15 1.96 -28.07
C PHE A 262 -12.74 1.43 -27.77
N GLN A 263 -12.44 0.18 -28.16
CA GLN A 263 -11.10 -0.40 -28.02
C GLN A 263 -10.06 0.42 -28.77
N ARG A 264 -10.38 0.92 -29.98
CA ARG A 264 -9.47 1.76 -30.76
C ARG A 264 -9.22 3.11 -30.10
N VAL A 265 -10.22 3.71 -29.46
CA VAL A 265 -10.07 4.96 -28.69
C VAL A 265 -9.20 4.75 -27.45
N MET A 266 -9.41 3.63 -26.73
CA MET A 266 -8.69 3.33 -25.50
C MET A 266 -7.24 2.92 -25.74
N THR A 267 -6.98 2.17 -26.82
CA THR A 267 -5.67 1.55 -27.09
C THR A 267 -4.75 2.48 -27.89
N PRO A 268 -3.50 2.74 -27.45
CA PRO A 268 -2.54 3.49 -28.25
C PRO A 268 -2.21 2.77 -29.57
N ALA A 269 -2.06 3.52 -30.68
CA ALA A 269 -1.91 2.97 -32.03
C ALA A 269 -0.76 1.95 -32.21
N ASN A 270 0.31 2.06 -31.42
CA ASN A 270 1.49 1.20 -31.50
C ASN A 270 1.58 0.17 -30.36
N TRP A 271 0.54 0.03 -29.55
CA TRP A 271 0.53 -0.89 -28.43
C TRP A 271 0.09 -2.29 -28.87
N LYS A 272 0.89 -3.30 -28.53
CA LYS A 272 0.51 -4.71 -28.69
C LYS A 272 0.41 -5.33 -27.30
N PRO A 273 -0.62 -6.14 -27.02
CA PRO A 273 -0.68 -6.87 -25.77
C PRO A 273 0.56 -7.77 -25.66
N SER A 274 1.37 -7.54 -24.63
CA SER A 274 2.48 -8.43 -24.29
C SER A 274 1.87 -9.77 -23.87
N GLY A 275 2.11 -10.81 -24.67
CA GLY A 275 1.60 -12.14 -24.39
C GLY A 275 2.19 -12.68 -23.09
N SER A 276 1.45 -12.59 -21.99
CA SER A 276 1.38 -13.57 -20.90
C SER A 276 0.60 -12.98 -19.73
N LEU A 277 -0.73 -13.14 -19.76
CA LEU A 277 -1.58 -13.34 -18.59
C LEU A 277 -2.99 -13.72 -19.07
N ALA A 278 -3.10 -14.92 -19.64
CA ALA A 278 -4.37 -15.62 -19.77
C ALA A 278 -4.09 -17.11 -19.57
N LYS A 279 -4.54 -17.65 -18.43
CA LYS A 279 -4.80 -19.09 -18.33
C LYS A 279 -6.11 -19.45 -17.62
N TRP A 280 -6.86 -18.52 -17.04
CA TRP A 280 -8.06 -18.84 -16.27
C TRP A 280 -9.36 -18.21 -16.82
N ALA A 281 -9.33 -17.62 -18.02
CA ALA A 281 -10.51 -17.00 -18.64
C ALA A 281 -11.16 -17.82 -19.77
N ASP A 282 -10.62 -19.00 -20.11
CA ASP A 282 -11.27 -19.93 -21.04
C ASP A 282 -11.94 -21.06 -20.24
N VAL A 283 -13.06 -20.74 -19.62
CA VAL A 283 -14.09 -21.75 -19.31
C VAL A 283 -15.15 -21.60 -20.40
N PRO A 284 -15.22 -22.51 -21.38
CA PRO A 284 -16.30 -22.47 -22.36
C PRO A 284 -17.62 -22.84 -21.68
N ASP A 285 -18.65 -22.10 -22.07
CA ASP A 285 -20.05 -22.33 -21.75
C ASP A 285 -20.44 -23.78 -22.05
N VAL A 286 -21.00 -24.48 -21.05
CA VAL A 286 -21.37 -25.90 -21.16
C VAL A 286 -22.78 -26.01 -21.73
N THR A 287 -22.85 -26.26 -23.04
CA THR A 287 -23.90 -27.10 -23.62
C THR A 287 -23.23 -28.18 -24.48
N SER A 288 -23.51 -29.45 -24.16
CA SER A 288 -22.89 -30.71 -24.66
C SER A 288 -23.18 -31.03 -26.16
N PRO A 289 -22.77 -32.19 -26.72
CA PRO A 289 -21.41 -32.77 -26.89
C PRO A 289 -21.16 -33.33 -28.33
N VAL A 290 -19.94 -33.29 -28.89
CA VAL A 290 -19.50 -34.26 -29.94
C VAL A 290 -17.97 -34.52 -29.87
N LEU A 291 -17.61 -35.78 -30.17
CA LEU A 291 -16.36 -36.52 -29.96
C LEU A 291 -15.10 -36.12 -30.79
N GLY A 292 -13.95 -36.04 -30.09
CA GLY A 292 -12.59 -36.55 -30.44
C GLY A 292 -11.81 -35.97 -31.65
N PRO A 293 -10.52 -36.32 -31.87
CA PRO A 293 -9.41 -36.63 -30.94
C PRO A 293 -8.14 -35.74 -31.17
N LYS A 294 -7.21 -35.73 -30.19
CA LYS A 294 -5.82 -35.17 -30.25
C LYS A 294 -4.88 -36.11 -31.08
N PRO A 295 -3.52 -35.93 -31.19
CA PRO A 295 -2.56 -34.84 -30.89
C PRO A 295 -1.48 -34.61 -32.02
N LYS A 296 -0.48 -33.70 -31.83
CA LYS A 296 0.98 -34.02 -31.93
C LYS A 296 1.95 -32.84 -31.66
N LEU A 297 2.77 -33.07 -30.62
CA LEU A 297 4.20 -32.80 -30.31
C LEU A 297 5.20 -32.06 -31.25
N LEU A 298 6.17 -31.41 -30.56
CA LEU A 298 7.61 -31.14 -30.85
C LEU A 298 7.93 -29.92 -31.75
N LYS A 299 9.00 -29.11 -31.55
CA LYS A 299 10.38 -29.42 -31.11
C LYS A 299 11.16 -28.14 -30.74
N GLU A 300 12.21 -28.32 -29.93
CA GLU A 300 13.26 -27.38 -29.53
C GLU A 300 14.16 -26.91 -30.69
N GLN A 301 14.85 -25.77 -30.53
CA GLN A 301 16.25 -25.62 -30.98
C GLN A 301 17.01 -24.47 -30.29
N GLN A 302 18.30 -24.74 -30.05
CA GLN A 302 19.27 -24.03 -29.21
C GLN A 302 20.20 -23.06 -29.98
N ARG A 303 21.04 -22.36 -29.19
CA ARG A 303 22.40 -21.78 -29.44
C ARG A 303 22.44 -20.33 -29.98
N GLY A 304 23.36 -19.45 -29.58
CA GLY A 304 24.62 -19.62 -28.83
C GLY A 304 25.23 -18.27 -28.37
N SER A 305 26.43 -18.37 -27.78
CA SER A 305 27.19 -17.39 -26.97
C SER A 305 28.22 -16.52 -27.72
N SER A 306 28.58 -15.35 -27.17
CA SER A 306 30.00 -14.92 -27.01
C SER A 306 30.20 -13.68 -26.09
N SER A 307 31.23 -13.78 -25.24
CA SER A 307 32.08 -12.85 -24.46
C SER A 307 32.49 -11.52 -25.13
N ASP A 308 32.91 -10.40 -24.49
CA ASP A 308 33.13 -9.87 -23.12
C ASP A 308 33.61 -8.37 -23.29
N PRO A 309 34.26 -7.65 -22.33
CA PRO A 309 33.70 -6.64 -21.41
C PRO A 309 34.24 -5.19 -21.57
N GLU A 310 33.47 -4.16 -21.18
CA GLU A 310 34.03 -2.86 -20.72
C GLU A 310 33.18 -2.25 -19.58
N ARG A 311 33.90 -1.72 -18.57
CA ARG A 311 33.41 -1.11 -17.32
C ARG A 311 32.87 0.30 -17.55
N GLU A 312 31.73 0.62 -16.96
CA GLU A 312 31.46 1.98 -16.48
C GLU A 312 30.69 1.96 -15.14
N TRP A 313 31.32 2.53 -14.12
CA TRP A 313 30.79 2.71 -12.77
C TRP A 313 30.07 4.05 -12.69
N GLN A 314 28.76 4.04 -12.40
CA GLN A 314 28.00 5.10 -11.70
C GLN A 314 26.49 4.84 -11.85
N VAL A 315 25.80 4.19 -10.89
CA VAL A 315 24.32 4.28 -10.87
C VAL A 315 23.73 4.22 -9.45
N THR A 316 23.13 5.35 -9.09
CA THR A 316 22.18 5.60 -7.99
C THR A 316 21.16 4.48 -7.77
N SER A 317 20.97 4.07 -6.52
CA SER A 317 20.10 2.96 -6.14
C SER A 317 18.61 3.28 -6.37
N ARG A 318 18.01 2.60 -7.35
CA ARG A 318 16.59 2.69 -7.69
C ARG A 318 15.87 1.38 -7.29
N VAL A 319 15.00 1.47 -6.26
CA VAL A 319 14.13 0.43 -5.68
C VAL A 319 12.97 -0.08 -6.57
N THR A 320 13.16 -1.32 -7.03
CA THR A 320 12.20 -2.41 -7.29
C THR A 320 11.05 -2.62 -6.29
N SER A 321 9.77 -2.69 -6.66
CA SER A 321 8.81 -3.50 -5.89
C SER A 321 8.23 -4.57 -6.81
N THR A 322 8.87 -5.73 -6.80
CA THR A 322 8.45 -6.95 -7.51
C THR A 322 7.29 -7.65 -6.77
N PRO A 323 6.44 -8.41 -7.49
CA PRO A 323 5.46 -9.29 -6.87
C PRO A 323 6.15 -10.32 -5.95
N SER A 324 5.41 -10.89 -5.00
CA SER A 324 5.88 -11.78 -3.93
C SER A 324 6.47 -13.10 -4.42
N GLU A 325 7.61 -13.04 -5.10
CA GLU A 325 8.51 -14.16 -5.27
C GLU A 325 9.17 -14.45 -3.93
N ALA A 326 8.92 -15.65 -3.41
CA ALA A 326 9.61 -16.20 -2.25
C ALA A 326 10.84 -16.98 -2.72
N PHE A 327 11.95 -16.78 -2.04
CA PHE A 327 13.23 -17.45 -2.28
C PHE A 327 13.53 -18.33 -1.08
N ALA A 328 13.83 -19.60 -1.31
CA ALA A 328 14.32 -20.48 -0.27
C ALA A 328 15.78 -20.12 0.07
N ILE A 329 16.03 -19.78 1.32
CA ILE A 329 17.36 -19.42 1.82
C ILE A 329 17.85 -20.51 2.76
N ARG A 330 19.05 -21.00 2.48
CA ARG A 330 19.85 -21.79 3.41
C ARG A 330 21.02 -20.94 3.88
N GLN A 331 20.97 -20.48 5.12
CA GLN A 331 22.04 -19.69 5.72
C GLN A 331 22.96 -20.58 6.54
N LYS A 332 24.26 -20.57 6.23
CA LYS A 332 25.28 -21.34 6.95
C LYS A 332 25.70 -20.65 8.27
N PRO A 333 26.27 -21.43 9.21
CA PRO A 333 26.86 -20.89 10.43
C PRO A 333 27.85 -19.74 10.16
N GLY A 334 27.85 -18.73 11.02
CA GLY A 334 28.73 -17.58 10.96
C GLY A 334 28.31 -16.48 9.98
N PHE A 335 27.33 -16.73 9.10
CA PHE A 335 26.90 -15.72 8.11
C PHE A 335 26.30 -14.48 8.77
N HIS A 336 25.49 -14.63 9.83
CA HIS A 336 24.88 -13.48 10.50
C HIS A 336 25.96 -12.60 11.11
N ARG A 337 26.87 -13.22 11.88
CA ARG A 337 27.94 -12.50 12.59
C ARG A 337 28.96 -11.87 11.65
N LYS A 338 29.37 -12.58 10.59
CA LYS A 338 30.46 -12.15 9.70
C LYS A 338 30.01 -11.22 8.58
N ALA A 339 28.77 -11.35 8.10
CA ALA A 339 28.29 -10.60 6.93
C ALA A 339 27.08 -9.72 7.24
N LEU A 340 25.99 -10.33 7.73
CA LEU A 340 24.70 -9.65 7.81
C LEU A 340 24.67 -8.54 8.88
N ARG A 341 25.15 -8.83 10.09
CA ARG A 341 25.19 -7.87 11.20
C ARG A 341 26.11 -6.69 10.89
N PRO A 342 27.36 -6.86 10.40
CA PRO A 342 28.20 -5.73 9.99
C PRO A 342 27.58 -4.89 8.88
N PHE A 343 26.93 -5.52 7.89
CA PHE A 343 26.23 -4.83 6.82
C PHE A 343 25.10 -3.92 7.34
N TYR A 344 24.33 -4.40 8.33
CA TYR A 344 23.26 -3.63 8.98
C TYR A 344 23.78 -2.54 9.92
N ALA A 345 24.88 -2.80 10.64
CA ALA A 345 25.52 -1.82 11.52
C ALA A 345 26.10 -0.63 10.75
N ALA A 346 26.57 -0.86 9.51
CA ALA A 346 27.03 0.20 8.62
C ALA A 346 25.91 1.10 8.05
N GLN A 347 24.64 0.82 8.34
CA GLN A 347 23.52 1.66 7.92
C GLN A 347 23.15 2.66 9.03
N PRO A 348 22.78 3.91 8.69
CA PRO A 348 22.25 4.86 9.67
C PRO A 348 20.93 4.39 10.29
N VAL A 349 20.55 5.03 11.41
CA VAL A 349 19.22 4.87 12.02
C VAL A 349 18.14 5.29 11.02
N SER A 350 17.06 4.52 10.97
CA SER A 350 15.94 4.76 10.06
C SER A 350 15.20 6.06 10.40
N ASN A 351 14.73 6.79 9.38
CA ASN A 351 13.81 7.92 9.59
C ASN A 351 12.53 7.51 10.33
N VAL A 352 12.08 6.26 10.17
CA VAL A 352 10.94 5.72 10.93
C VAL A 352 11.24 5.74 12.42
N VAL A 353 12.36 5.13 12.83
CA VAL A 353 12.76 5.04 14.26
C VAL A 353 13.01 6.43 14.83
N LEU A 354 13.71 7.29 14.09
CA LEU A 354 13.97 8.66 14.53
C LEU A 354 12.68 9.46 14.67
N GLY A 355 11.74 9.32 13.71
CA GLY A 355 10.45 10.01 13.76
C GLY A 355 9.50 9.51 14.84
N LEU A 356 9.61 8.23 15.25
CA LEU A 356 8.95 7.70 16.43
C LEU A 356 9.57 8.28 17.70
N ALA A 357 10.90 8.28 17.79
CA ALA A 357 11.60 8.79 18.97
C ALA A 357 11.41 10.31 19.14
N SER A 358 11.44 11.10 18.07
CA SER A 358 11.29 12.57 18.13
C SER A 358 9.83 13.03 18.18
N GLY A 359 8.88 12.15 17.87
CA GLY A 359 7.48 12.51 17.73
C GLY A 359 7.20 13.33 16.47
N SER A 360 8.08 13.32 15.45
CA SER A 360 7.83 13.99 14.17
C SER A 360 6.88 13.21 13.26
N SER A 361 6.64 11.93 13.54
CA SER A 361 5.67 11.10 12.80
C SER A 361 4.23 11.50 13.13
N GLY A 362 3.50 12.06 12.15
CA GLY A 362 2.10 12.46 12.29
C GLY A 362 1.18 11.31 12.72
N TYR A 363 1.36 10.13 12.11
CA TYR A 363 0.60 8.93 12.46
C TYR A 363 0.85 8.48 13.91
N ALA A 364 2.12 8.47 14.35
CA ALA A 364 2.46 8.06 15.72
C ALA A 364 1.91 9.05 16.75
N ARG A 365 1.98 10.37 16.47
CA ARG A 365 1.35 11.40 17.31
C ARG A 365 -0.16 11.21 17.38
N ARG A 366 -0.82 10.98 16.25
CA ARG A 366 -2.26 10.73 16.22
C ARG A 366 -2.63 9.48 17.00
N ALA A 367 -1.90 8.38 16.82
CA ALA A 367 -2.10 7.15 17.57
C ALA A 367 -1.93 7.37 19.08
N GLN A 368 -0.94 8.18 19.49
CA GLN A 368 -0.72 8.56 20.89
C GLN A 368 -1.88 9.38 21.46
N GLN A 369 -2.35 10.39 20.72
CA GLN A 369 -3.50 11.23 21.11
C GLN A 369 -4.77 10.41 21.33
N LEU A 370 -4.97 9.38 20.51
CA LEU A 370 -6.09 8.45 20.61
C LEU A 370 -5.89 7.37 21.68
N ARG A 371 -4.76 7.39 22.40
CA ARG A 371 -4.36 6.38 23.38
C ARG A 371 -4.30 4.96 22.78
N CYS A 372 -4.04 4.86 21.48
CA CYS A 372 -3.85 3.61 20.73
C CYS A 372 -2.39 3.16 20.70
N THR A 373 -1.51 3.74 21.52
CA THR A 373 -0.10 3.39 21.61
C THR A 373 0.22 2.77 22.96
N HIS A 374 1.33 2.05 23.03
CA HIS A 374 1.87 1.56 24.28
C HIS A 374 3.39 1.69 24.24
N LEU A 375 3.98 1.94 25.41
CA LEU A 375 5.43 2.00 25.57
C LEU A 375 5.82 0.90 26.54
N VAL A 376 6.72 0.03 26.12
CA VAL A 376 7.33 -0.97 27.00
C VAL A 376 8.78 -0.59 27.20
N GLU A 377 9.08 -0.07 28.38
CA GLU A 377 10.43 0.32 28.80
C GLU A 377 10.67 -0.11 30.26
N SER A 378 11.93 -0.21 30.64
CA SER A 378 12.33 -0.32 32.05
C SER A 378 13.40 0.72 32.33
N LEU A 379 13.13 1.60 33.31
CA LEU A 379 14.08 2.62 33.73
C LEU A 379 15.27 2.04 34.49
N GLU A 380 15.07 0.88 35.14
CA GLU A 380 16.10 0.19 35.93
C GLU A 380 17.05 -0.62 35.04
N GLU A 381 16.50 -1.33 34.05
CA GLU A 381 17.26 -2.29 33.23
C GLU A 381 17.84 -1.68 31.95
N GLN A 382 17.40 -0.47 31.57
CA GLN A 382 17.88 0.33 30.43
C GLN A 382 18.04 -0.45 29.10
N PHE A 383 17.23 -1.48 28.84
CA PHE A 383 17.26 -2.25 27.60
C PHE A 383 16.66 -1.52 26.37
N GLY A 384 16.38 -0.23 26.50
CA GLY A 384 15.67 0.58 25.52
C GLY A 384 14.16 0.49 25.71
N ALA A 385 13.41 0.82 24.66
CA ALA A 385 11.95 0.81 24.69
C ALA A 385 11.34 0.19 23.43
N PHE A 386 10.18 -0.44 23.55
CA PHE A 386 9.34 -0.79 22.40
C PHE A 386 8.17 0.17 22.30
N PHE A 387 8.06 0.84 21.14
CA PHE A 387 6.92 1.71 20.83
C PHE A 387 5.87 0.94 20.00
N PHE A 388 4.71 0.69 20.59
CA PHE A 388 3.59 -0.03 19.98
C PHE A 388 2.59 0.93 19.36
N MET A 389 2.11 0.58 18.18
CA MET A 389 1.00 1.27 17.54
C MET A 389 0.28 0.38 16.51
N PRO A 390 -0.95 0.75 16.09
CA PRO A 390 -1.56 0.27 14.86
C PRO A 390 -0.58 0.30 13.69
N ASN A 391 -0.57 -0.75 12.87
CA ASN A 391 0.37 -0.82 11.76
C ASN A 391 -0.12 0.05 10.59
N PRO A 392 0.57 1.13 10.23
CA PRO A 392 0.12 2.07 9.19
C PRO A 392 0.16 1.47 7.76
N LYS A 393 0.71 0.26 7.61
CA LYS A 393 0.59 -0.52 6.38
C LYS A 393 -0.82 -1.05 6.16
N TYR A 394 -1.54 -1.34 7.23
CA TYR A 394 -2.84 -2.01 7.21
C TYR A 394 -3.97 -1.11 7.70
N HIS A 395 -3.66 -0.18 8.60
CA HIS A 395 -4.62 0.69 9.25
C HIS A 395 -4.32 2.14 8.86
N TRP A 396 -5.09 2.68 7.92
CA TRP A 396 -4.82 4.01 7.40
C TRP A 396 -4.89 5.09 8.47
N THR A 397 -5.90 5.02 9.33
CA THR A 397 -5.95 5.79 10.58
C THR A 397 -5.78 4.83 11.77
N PRO A 398 -5.26 5.28 12.92
CA PRO A 398 -5.10 4.42 14.08
C PRO A 398 -6.43 3.78 14.56
N GLU A 399 -7.54 4.51 14.44
CA GLU A 399 -8.89 4.07 14.84
C GLU A 399 -9.39 2.90 13.99
N ALA A 400 -8.99 2.84 12.70
CA ALA A 400 -9.39 1.76 11.79
C ALA A 400 -8.91 0.37 12.25
N ALA A 401 -7.95 0.32 13.18
CA ALA A 401 -7.51 -0.91 13.80
C ALA A 401 -8.60 -1.59 14.64
N PHE A 402 -9.60 -0.85 15.09
CA PHE A 402 -10.66 -1.30 15.99
C PHE A 402 -11.98 -1.44 15.23
N ASN A 403 -11.97 -2.26 14.19
CA ASN A 403 -13.14 -2.56 13.36
C ASN A 403 -14.09 -3.60 14.02
N GLU A 404 -15.32 -3.67 13.51
CA GLU A 404 -16.36 -4.62 13.97
C GLU A 404 -15.95 -6.09 13.81
N GLU A 405 -15.13 -6.40 12.78
CA GLU A 405 -14.57 -7.74 12.58
C GLU A 405 -13.49 -8.12 13.60
N ARG A 406 -13.08 -7.18 14.46
CA ARG A 406 -12.01 -7.31 15.47
C ARG A 406 -10.72 -7.85 14.88
N LYS A 407 -10.44 -7.54 13.61
CA LYS A 407 -9.20 -7.90 12.91
C LYS A 407 -8.23 -6.74 12.96
N ALA A 408 -7.12 -6.90 13.67
CA ALA A 408 -6.15 -5.84 13.87
C ALA A 408 -4.72 -6.30 13.63
N ARG A 409 -3.89 -5.41 13.09
CA ARG A 409 -2.46 -5.58 12.89
C ARG A 409 -1.72 -4.43 13.54
N PHE A 410 -0.81 -4.75 14.44
CA PHE A 410 0.04 -3.78 15.12
C PHE A 410 1.51 -3.99 14.75
N VAL A 411 2.31 -2.98 15.02
CA VAL A 411 3.76 -3.02 14.89
C VAL A 411 4.38 -2.47 16.16
N ALA A 412 5.53 -3.02 16.54
CA ALA A 412 6.35 -2.45 17.59
C ALA A 412 7.79 -2.34 17.14
N TRP A 413 8.38 -1.17 17.35
CA TRP A 413 9.76 -0.85 17.01
C TRP A 413 10.57 -0.71 18.28
N TRP A 414 11.73 -1.35 18.33
CA TRP A 414 12.71 -1.10 19.37
C TRP A 414 13.37 0.26 19.16
N ILE A 415 13.45 1.03 20.24
CA ILE A 415 14.03 2.35 20.33
C ILE A 415 15.25 2.22 21.26
N HIS A 416 16.41 2.60 20.74
CA HIS A 416 17.67 2.55 21.45
C HIS A 416 17.61 3.37 22.76
N PRO A 417 18.27 2.93 23.86
CA PRO A 417 18.32 3.68 25.13
C PRO A 417 18.65 5.18 24.99
N GLU A 418 19.59 5.53 24.11
CA GLU A 418 19.97 6.93 23.85
C GLU A 418 18.83 7.78 23.26
N LEU A 419 17.86 7.15 22.60
CA LEU A 419 16.70 7.80 21.99
C LEU A 419 15.48 7.82 22.93
N CYS A 420 15.48 7.04 24.00
CA CYS A 420 14.37 6.95 24.93
C CYS A 420 14.04 8.28 25.65
N PRO A 421 15.01 9.13 26.07
CA PRO A 421 14.70 10.45 26.63
C PRO A 421 13.88 11.33 25.67
N MET A 422 14.23 11.31 24.39
CA MET A 422 13.52 12.06 23.35
C MET A 422 12.09 11.52 23.16
N LEU A 423 11.93 10.20 23.17
CA LEU A 423 10.63 9.53 23.09
C LEU A 423 9.72 9.94 24.26
N ARG A 424 10.23 9.83 25.49
CA ARG A 424 9.49 10.21 26.71
C ARG A 424 9.07 11.68 26.71
N ALA A 425 9.93 12.55 26.17
CA ALA A 425 9.68 13.98 26.16
C ALA A 425 8.38 14.37 25.45
N TRP A 426 7.94 13.63 24.43
CA TRP A 426 6.69 13.94 23.72
C TRP A 426 5.54 13.01 24.10
N THR A 427 5.81 11.75 24.48
CA THR A 427 4.76 10.82 24.90
C THR A 427 4.19 11.17 26.28
N GLY A 428 5.02 11.69 27.19
CA GLY A 428 4.62 12.10 28.54
C GLY A 428 3.74 13.36 28.58
N ARG A 429 3.91 14.31 27.64
CA ARG A 429 3.14 15.56 27.59
C ARG A 429 1.67 15.39 27.22
N CYS A 430 1.28 14.24 26.67
CA CYS A 430 -0.12 13.93 26.33
C CYS A 430 -0.87 13.16 27.43
N GLY A 431 -0.23 12.89 28.57
CA GLY A 431 -0.76 12.00 29.63
C GLY A 431 -1.52 12.67 30.78
N THR A 432 -1.46 13.99 30.94
CA THR A 432 -2.14 14.70 32.05
C THR A 432 -3.04 15.81 31.50
N SER A 433 -4.30 15.46 31.27
CA SER A 433 -5.41 16.42 31.32
C SER A 433 -6.54 15.75 32.07
N GLU A 434 -6.42 15.77 33.40
CA GLU A 434 -7.58 15.89 34.27
C GLU A 434 -7.68 17.37 34.64
N ASP A 435 -8.92 17.84 34.72
CA ASP A 435 -9.41 19.18 35.01
C ASP A 435 -8.44 20.19 35.65
N GLU A 436 -8.31 21.37 35.04
CA GLU A 436 -8.57 22.62 35.74
C GLU A 436 -8.78 23.75 34.71
N GLY A 437 -10.00 24.31 34.72
CA GLY A 437 -10.30 25.51 33.97
C GLY A 437 -9.45 26.68 34.46
N ARG A 438 -8.81 27.38 33.54
CA ARG A 438 -8.40 28.78 33.68
C ARG A 438 -8.17 29.39 32.31
N GLU A 439 -9.08 30.27 31.93
CA GLU A 439 -8.78 31.38 31.03
C GLU A 439 -7.62 32.19 31.63
N GLY A 440 -6.63 32.57 30.82
CA GLY A 440 -5.60 33.50 31.27
C GLY A 440 -4.23 33.35 30.63
N GLU A 441 -4.02 34.16 29.61
CA GLU A 441 -2.79 34.92 29.33
C GLU A 441 -1.53 34.24 28.78
N SER A 442 -1.23 34.71 27.57
CA SER A 442 0.03 34.69 26.88
C SER A 442 1.17 35.35 27.66
N SER A 443 2.33 34.68 27.75
CA SER A 443 3.62 35.36 27.75
C SER A 443 4.77 34.41 27.41
N GLY A 444 5.30 34.54 26.19
CA GLY A 444 6.59 34.02 25.74
C GLY A 444 7.10 34.95 24.62
N PRO A 445 8.40 35.28 24.58
CA PRO A 445 8.86 36.60 24.14
C PRO A 445 8.77 36.80 22.63
N LYS A 446 8.39 38.02 22.25
CA LYS A 446 8.53 38.54 20.89
C LYS A 446 10.02 38.64 20.53
N SER A 447 10.41 37.98 19.45
CA SER A 447 11.54 38.41 18.63
C SER A 447 11.00 38.73 17.23
N ASP A 448 10.94 40.02 16.92
CA ASP A 448 10.64 40.53 15.59
C ASP A 448 11.78 40.20 14.63
N GLY A 449 11.41 39.77 13.42
CA GLY A 449 12.34 39.54 12.31
C GLY A 449 11.64 38.80 11.16
N GLY A 450 11.05 39.56 10.24
CA GLY A 450 10.41 39.03 9.04
C GLY A 450 11.36 38.25 8.14
N GLY A 451 10.87 37.14 7.58
CA GLY A 451 11.59 36.29 6.65
C GLY A 451 11.03 34.87 6.71
N GLY A 452 10.59 34.33 5.58
CA GLY A 452 9.90 33.03 5.51
C GLY A 452 10.69 31.88 6.13
N ALA A 453 9.97 30.92 6.72
CA ALA A 453 10.53 29.64 7.12
C ALA A 453 9.50 28.52 6.93
N ASN A 454 9.90 27.56 6.10
CA ASN A 454 9.34 26.23 5.96
C ASN A 454 8.83 25.66 7.29
N THR A 455 7.57 25.25 7.36
CA THR A 455 7.20 24.12 8.22
C THR A 455 7.85 22.87 7.63
N GLU A 456 9.01 22.48 8.16
CA GLU A 456 9.68 21.23 7.84
C GLU A 456 8.70 20.06 7.95
N ALA A 457 8.52 19.32 6.86
CA ALA A 457 7.76 18.07 6.87
C ALA A 457 8.43 17.11 7.87
N GLY A 458 7.71 16.72 8.92
CA GLY A 458 8.26 15.86 9.98
C GLY A 458 8.80 14.52 9.43
N VAL A 459 10.00 14.15 9.87
CA VAL A 459 10.66 12.88 9.51
C VAL A 459 9.85 11.68 10.03
N GLY A 460 9.84 10.57 9.28
CA GLY A 460 9.26 9.30 9.77
C GLY A 460 7.73 9.18 9.61
N ALA A 461 7.14 9.93 8.68
CA ALA A 461 5.76 9.70 8.24
C ALA A 461 5.60 8.27 7.67
N PRO A 462 4.39 7.67 7.70
CA PRO A 462 4.14 6.38 7.05
C PRO A 462 4.60 6.37 5.58
N GLY A 463 5.60 5.56 5.24
CA GLY A 463 6.17 5.54 3.90
C GLY A 463 7.55 6.22 3.76
N ASP A 464 7.99 6.97 4.76
CA ASP A 464 9.34 7.54 4.83
C ASP A 464 10.35 6.47 5.23
N PHE A 465 10.88 5.80 4.21
CA PHE A 465 11.87 4.73 4.35
C PHE A 465 13.30 5.24 4.12
N GLY A 466 13.56 6.52 4.39
CA GLY A 466 14.88 7.12 4.32
C GLY A 466 15.79 6.73 5.50
N TYR A 467 17.06 7.07 5.36
CA TYR A 467 18.01 7.07 6.46
C TYR A 467 18.09 8.46 7.08
N SER A 468 18.28 8.48 8.40
CA SER A 468 18.67 9.70 9.10
C SER A 468 20.19 9.93 8.95
N GLN A 469 20.68 11.05 9.48
CA GLN A 469 22.12 11.31 9.61
C GLN A 469 22.74 10.62 10.85
N MET A 470 21.92 10.01 11.70
CA MET A 470 22.38 9.40 12.95
C MET A 470 22.92 7.99 12.69
N LEU A 471 24.16 7.74 13.13
CA LEU A 471 24.77 6.42 13.07
C LEU A 471 24.26 5.53 14.21
N LYS A 472 24.32 4.21 14.01
CA LYS A 472 23.96 3.23 15.05
C LYS A 472 25.12 3.04 16.01
N SER A 473 24.81 2.91 17.29
CA SER A 473 25.72 2.46 18.33
C SER A 473 26.13 1.00 18.12
N SER A 474 27.17 0.55 18.82
CA SER A 474 27.71 -0.81 18.69
C SER A 474 26.77 -1.89 19.26
N ASP A 475 25.97 -1.54 20.26
CA ASP A 475 24.97 -2.35 20.95
C ASP A 475 23.57 -2.29 20.31
N TYR A 476 23.43 -1.59 19.18
CA TYR A 476 22.16 -1.48 18.47
C TYR A 476 21.61 -2.85 18.01
N LEU A 477 20.31 -3.09 18.25
CA LEU A 477 19.61 -4.32 17.85
C LEU A 477 19.00 -4.17 16.46
N HIS A 478 19.50 -4.94 15.49
CA HIS A 478 19.06 -4.91 14.10
C HIS A 478 18.01 -5.97 13.81
N THR A 479 18.16 -7.15 14.42
CA THR A 479 17.29 -8.31 14.23
C THR A 479 17.17 -9.10 15.54
N CYS A 480 16.24 -10.06 15.62
CA CYS A 480 16.13 -10.94 16.79
C CYS A 480 17.39 -11.78 17.06
N ARG A 481 18.27 -11.94 16.07
CA ARG A 481 19.56 -12.64 16.20
C ARG A 481 20.63 -11.83 16.93
N ASP A 482 20.38 -10.56 17.21
CA ASP A 482 21.28 -9.74 18.04
C ASP A 482 20.95 -9.84 19.54
N LEU A 483 19.85 -10.51 19.89
CA LEU A 483 19.45 -10.74 21.28
C LEU A 483 20.39 -11.74 21.95
N CYS A 484 20.84 -11.39 23.15
CA CYS A 484 21.89 -12.11 23.87
C CYS A 484 21.85 -11.77 25.36
N GLY A 485 22.07 -12.75 26.24
CA GLY A 485 22.22 -12.53 27.68
C GLY A 485 20.92 -12.21 28.43
N ALA A 486 21.05 -12.11 29.75
CA ALA A 486 19.91 -12.02 30.67
C ALA A 486 19.08 -10.72 30.50
N THR A 487 19.71 -9.60 30.15
CA THR A 487 19.02 -8.32 29.92
C THR A 487 18.03 -8.42 28.77
N HIS A 488 18.40 -9.06 27.66
CA HIS A 488 17.49 -9.25 26.53
C HIS A 488 16.38 -10.27 26.81
N VAL A 489 16.63 -11.27 27.67
CA VAL A 489 15.58 -12.16 28.17
C VAL A 489 14.51 -11.37 28.94
N ARG A 490 14.93 -10.53 29.90
CA ARG A 490 14.02 -9.66 30.66
C ARG A 490 13.31 -8.65 29.77
N MET A 491 13.99 -8.10 28.77
CA MET A 491 13.38 -7.25 27.75
C MET A 491 12.24 -7.98 27.01
N LEU A 492 12.42 -9.24 26.61
CA LEU A 492 11.36 -10.04 25.97
C LEU A 492 10.23 -10.39 26.94
N GLU A 493 10.51 -10.60 28.22
CA GLU A 493 9.47 -10.77 29.25
C GLU A 493 8.61 -9.52 29.42
N ALA A 494 9.26 -8.36 29.56
CA ALA A 494 8.57 -7.07 29.61
C ALA A 494 7.74 -6.83 28.33
N LEU A 495 8.30 -7.17 27.17
CA LEU A 495 7.63 -7.09 25.87
C LEU A 495 6.35 -7.93 25.84
N VAL A 496 6.41 -9.21 26.24
CA VAL A 496 5.23 -10.09 26.28
C VAL A 496 4.16 -9.54 27.22
N GLN A 497 4.56 -9.10 28.42
CA GLN A 497 3.63 -8.54 29.40
C GLN A 497 3.00 -7.23 28.92
N GLY A 498 3.78 -6.38 28.27
CA GLY A 498 3.31 -5.12 27.68
C GLY A 498 2.34 -5.33 26.52
N ILE A 499 2.60 -6.30 25.65
CA ILE A 499 1.65 -6.68 24.59
C ILE A 499 0.33 -7.14 25.20
N LYS A 500 0.38 -8.02 26.21
CA LYS A 500 -0.82 -8.50 26.90
C LYS A 500 -1.63 -7.33 27.48
N THR A 501 -0.97 -6.48 28.26
CA THR A 501 -1.59 -5.30 28.89
C THR A 501 -2.20 -4.36 27.85
N TYR A 502 -1.50 -4.12 26.76
CA TYR A 502 -1.99 -3.29 25.66
C TYR A 502 -3.24 -3.88 24.99
N LEU A 503 -3.19 -5.17 24.64
CA LEU A 503 -4.32 -5.84 23.98
C LEU A 503 -5.53 -5.95 24.91
N GLU A 504 -5.34 -6.21 26.20
CA GLU A 504 -6.42 -6.21 27.20
C GLU A 504 -7.09 -4.85 27.28
N ARG A 505 -6.30 -3.77 27.29
CA ARG A 505 -6.84 -2.40 27.27
C ARG A 505 -7.63 -2.09 26.00
N MET A 506 -7.16 -2.57 24.84
CA MET A 506 -7.79 -2.22 23.56
C MET A 506 -8.99 -3.09 23.19
N PHE A 507 -9.03 -4.35 23.64
CA PHE A 507 -10.06 -5.33 23.25
C PHE A 507 -10.96 -5.76 24.42
N GLY A 508 -10.57 -5.54 25.67
CA GLY A 508 -11.32 -5.97 26.85
C GLY A 508 -11.65 -7.47 26.80
N ASP A 509 -12.88 -7.82 27.16
CA ASP A 509 -13.38 -9.21 27.18
C ASP A 509 -13.31 -9.91 25.82
N ALA A 510 -13.31 -9.14 24.72
CA ALA A 510 -13.19 -9.68 23.36
C ALA A 510 -11.87 -10.42 23.13
N LEU A 511 -10.82 -10.10 23.90
CA LEU A 511 -9.51 -10.70 23.74
C LEU A 511 -9.51 -12.20 24.07
N ALA A 512 -10.36 -12.64 25.01
CA ALA A 512 -10.39 -14.04 25.47
C ALA A 512 -10.73 -15.02 24.34
N ALA A 513 -11.54 -14.59 23.37
CA ALA A 513 -11.91 -15.38 22.19
C ALA A 513 -11.05 -15.08 20.96
N ALA A 514 -10.07 -14.17 21.06
CA ALA A 514 -9.32 -13.69 19.92
C ALA A 514 -8.08 -14.56 19.63
N HIS A 515 -7.80 -14.78 18.35
CA HIS A 515 -6.56 -15.40 17.91
C HIS A 515 -5.44 -14.36 17.81
N VAL A 516 -4.46 -14.42 18.72
CA VAL A 516 -3.31 -13.49 18.76
C VAL A 516 -2.04 -14.18 18.29
N SER A 517 -1.34 -13.56 17.34
CA SER A 517 -0.03 -14.01 16.85
C SER A 517 0.95 -12.85 16.87
N ALA A 518 2.15 -13.07 17.42
CA ALA A 518 3.21 -12.05 17.50
C ALA A 518 4.55 -12.65 17.08
N GLY A 519 5.30 -11.93 16.23
CA GLY A 519 6.57 -12.46 15.73
C GLY A 519 7.50 -11.40 15.16
N PHE A 520 8.79 -11.72 15.24
CA PHE A 520 9.86 -10.95 14.61
C PHE A 520 10.06 -11.43 13.19
N HIS A 521 10.29 -10.50 12.28
CA HIS A 521 10.62 -10.81 10.90
C HIS A 521 11.98 -10.20 10.54
N TYR A 522 12.64 -10.80 9.57
CA TYR A 522 13.89 -10.24 9.06
C TYR A 522 13.62 -8.89 8.38
N PRO A 523 14.50 -7.89 8.57
CA PRO A 523 14.42 -6.63 7.86
C PRO A 523 14.43 -6.84 6.36
N VAL A 524 13.25 -6.70 5.74
CA VAL A 524 13.10 -6.84 4.29
C VAL A 524 13.89 -5.80 3.51
N ARG A 525 14.38 -4.75 4.18
CA ARG A 525 15.26 -3.72 3.64
C ARG A 525 16.32 -3.33 4.67
N PRO A 526 17.53 -2.93 4.24
CA PRO A 526 18.55 -2.42 5.15
C PRO A 526 18.09 -1.16 5.91
N GLN A 527 17.19 -0.36 5.35
CA GLN A 527 16.58 0.80 6.01
C GLN A 527 15.72 0.45 7.24
N TYR A 528 15.31 -0.82 7.37
CA TYR A 528 14.55 -1.35 8.51
C TYR A 528 15.41 -2.21 9.44
N SER A 529 16.72 -2.10 9.36
CA SER A 529 17.64 -2.88 10.21
C SER A 529 17.64 -2.34 11.64
N THR A 530 16.49 -2.49 12.28
CA THR A 530 16.19 -2.23 13.68
C THR A 530 15.23 -3.33 14.11
N LEU A 531 15.41 -3.86 15.31
CA LEU A 531 14.54 -4.89 15.85
C LEU A 531 13.08 -4.40 15.88
N HIS A 532 12.19 -5.13 15.21
CA HIS A 532 10.77 -4.81 15.16
C HIS A 532 9.94 -6.09 15.06
N LEU A 533 8.73 -6.05 15.61
CA LEU A 533 7.79 -7.16 15.58
C LEU A 533 6.43 -6.74 15.01
N GLN A 534 5.71 -7.72 14.46
CA GLN A 534 4.31 -7.58 14.11
C GLN A 534 3.46 -8.34 15.12
N ILE A 535 2.27 -7.81 15.38
CA ILE A 535 1.25 -8.47 16.19
C ILE A 535 -0.04 -8.48 15.37
N ARG A 536 -0.76 -9.59 15.41
CA ARG A 536 -2.01 -9.80 14.68
C ARG A 536 -3.06 -10.33 15.64
N VAL A 537 -4.25 -9.75 15.55
CA VAL A 537 -5.46 -10.18 16.25
C VAL A 537 -6.47 -10.56 15.18
N ASN A 538 -6.92 -11.81 15.18
CA ASN A 538 -7.86 -12.39 14.21
C ASN A 538 -7.45 -12.24 12.73
N ALA A 539 -6.15 -12.05 12.46
CA ALA A 539 -5.62 -11.75 11.13
C ALA A 539 -4.57 -12.77 10.64
N GLY A 540 -4.72 -14.02 11.08
CA GLY A 540 -3.80 -15.13 10.81
C GLY A 540 -2.42 -14.96 11.47
N ASP A 541 -1.53 -15.92 11.22
CA ASP A 541 -0.21 -15.94 11.86
C ASP A 541 0.77 -14.95 11.25
N VAL A 542 1.60 -14.36 12.12
CA VAL A 542 2.75 -13.55 11.70
C VAL A 542 3.80 -14.42 11.01
N CYS A 543 4.07 -15.60 11.58
CA CYS A 543 5.10 -16.54 11.13
C CYS A 543 4.52 -17.95 10.87
N PRO A 544 3.69 -18.15 9.83
CA PRO A 544 3.18 -19.47 9.52
C PRO A 544 4.33 -20.41 9.13
N GLY A 545 4.56 -21.46 9.93
CA GLY A 545 5.56 -22.50 9.64
C GLY A 545 7.03 -22.04 9.64
N GLU A 546 7.39 -21.02 10.43
CA GLU A 546 8.77 -20.48 10.60
C GLU A 546 9.48 -19.93 9.34
N GLY A 547 8.89 -20.04 8.16
CA GLY A 547 9.54 -19.61 6.92
C GLY A 547 9.82 -18.11 6.83
N ARG A 548 9.13 -17.24 7.58
CA ARG A 548 9.20 -15.77 7.36
C ARG A 548 9.67 -14.95 8.56
N GLY A 549 10.04 -15.61 9.65
CA GLY A 549 10.38 -14.98 10.92
C GLY A 549 10.31 -15.95 12.09
N VAL A 550 10.44 -15.42 13.30
CA VAL A 550 10.42 -16.19 14.55
C VAL A 550 9.26 -15.73 15.41
N ASP A 551 8.43 -16.69 15.86
CA ASP A 551 7.38 -16.45 16.85
C ASP A 551 7.96 -15.92 18.17
N LEU A 552 7.29 -14.94 18.78
CA LEU A 552 7.76 -14.26 19.99
C LEU A 552 7.92 -15.21 21.18
N PHE A 553 6.97 -16.10 21.42
CA PHE A 553 7.02 -17.02 22.57
C PHE A 553 8.09 -18.10 22.35
N ARG A 554 8.22 -18.60 21.13
CA ARG A 554 9.30 -19.53 20.78
C ARG A 554 10.68 -18.89 20.95
N LEU A 555 10.85 -17.65 20.51
CA LEU A 555 12.07 -16.88 20.69
C LEU A 555 12.41 -16.68 22.18
N GLN A 556 11.41 -16.29 22.97
CA GLN A 556 11.57 -16.08 24.40
C GLN A 556 11.99 -17.38 25.11
N ASN A 557 11.29 -18.49 24.85
CA ASN A 557 11.64 -19.78 25.45
C ASN A 557 13.05 -20.23 25.08
N ARG A 558 13.44 -20.04 23.82
CA ARG A 558 14.78 -20.37 23.35
C ARG A 558 15.86 -19.57 24.08
N LEU A 559 15.69 -18.25 24.21
CA LEU A 559 16.64 -17.38 24.92
C LEU A 559 16.62 -17.61 26.44
N LYS A 560 15.51 -18.06 27.03
CA LYS A 560 15.46 -18.47 28.44
C LYS A 560 16.28 -19.71 28.71
N CYS A 561 16.18 -20.72 27.85
CA CYS A 561 16.96 -21.94 27.96
C CYS A 561 18.45 -21.69 27.70
N ASP A 562 18.76 -20.81 26.75
CA ASP A 562 20.12 -20.52 26.33
C ASP A 562 20.25 -19.05 25.89
N PRO A 563 20.61 -18.15 26.82
CA PRO A 563 20.70 -16.72 26.55
C PRO A 563 21.74 -16.34 25.50
N GLU A 564 22.72 -17.21 25.24
CA GLU A 564 23.81 -16.96 24.29
C GLU A 564 23.57 -17.64 22.94
N CYS A 565 22.36 -18.20 22.71
CA CYS A 565 22.10 -19.07 21.56
C CYS A 565 22.34 -18.42 20.19
N PHE A 566 22.20 -17.10 20.08
CA PHE A 566 22.42 -16.39 18.83
C PHE A 566 23.82 -15.84 18.66
N GLN A 567 24.55 -15.64 19.76
CA GLN A 567 25.93 -15.14 19.73
C GLN A 567 26.89 -16.15 19.07
N ARG A 568 26.60 -17.45 19.25
CA ARG A 568 27.40 -18.54 18.69
C ARG A 568 27.32 -18.60 17.16
N ASP A 569 26.17 -18.24 16.59
CA ASP A 569 25.91 -18.29 15.15
C ASP A 569 26.30 -19.64 14.50
N ASP A 570 26.03 -20.73 15.20
CA ASP A 570 26.49 -22.10 14.91
C ASP A 570 25.45 -22.96 14.15
N GLU A 571 24.25 -22.42 13.94
CA GLU A 571 23.14 -23.12 13.28
C GLU A 571 23.04 -22.84 11.79
N THR A 572 22.61 -23.85 11.03
CA THR A 572 22.11 -23.64 9.66
C THR A 572 20.64 -23.25 9.71
N LEU A 573 20.29 -22.10 9.11
CA LEU A 573 18.89 -21.63 9.06
C LEU A 573 18.27 -21.89 7.69
N PHE A 574 16.98 -22.18 7.70
CA PHE A 574 16.14 -22.32 6.51
C PHE A 574 14.97 -21.36 6.62
N TYR A 575 14.83 -20.47 5.64
CA TYR A 575 13.74 -19.50 5.62
C TYR A 575 13.40 -19.03 4.19
N GLU A 576 12.20 -18.50 4.02
CA GLU A 576 11.74 -17.80 2.82
C GLU A 576 12.11 -16.31 2.89
N ALA A 577 12.84 -15.85 1.88
CA ALA A 577 13.08 -14.44 1.66
C ALA A 577 12.15 -13.89 0.57
N THR A 578 11.57 -12.71 0.82
CA THR A 578 11.00 -11.90 -0.27
C THR A 578 12.12 -11.41 -1.19
N ALA A 579 11.79 -11.00 -2.41
CA ALA A 579 12.75 -10.38 -3.32
C ALA A 579 13.57 -9.23 -2.68
N ASN A 580 12.95 -8.42 -1.82
CA ASN A 580 13.65 -7.34 -1.12
C ASN A 580 14.66 -7.88 -0.08
N LEU A 581 14.27 -8.90 0.70
CA LEU A 581 15.17 -9.54 1.65
C LEU A 581 16.33 -10.24 0.93
N ARG A 582 16.06 -10.94 -0.18
CA ARG A 582 17.10 -11.52 -1.05
C ARG A 582 18.14 -10.47 -1.45
N MET A 583 17.69 -9.31 -1.93
CA MET A 583 18.61 -8.25 -2.33
C MET A 583 19.46 -7.72 -1.16
N ALA A 584 18.92 -7.68 0.06
CA ALA A 584 19.68 -7.30 1.24
C ALA A 584 20.74 -8.36 1.61
N LEU A 585 20.39 -9.64 1.52
CA LEU A 585 21.31 -10.76 1.79
C LEU A 585 22.46 -10.79 0.79
N LEU A 586 22.18 -10.62 -0.51
CA LEU A 586 23.21 -10.56 -1.55
C LEU A 586 24.18 -9.39 -1.33
N LYS A 587 23.68 -8.21 -0.96
CA LYS A 587 24.52 -7.05 -0.63
C LYS A 587 25.39 -7.28 0.61
N ALA A 588 24.93 -8.08 1.57
CA ALA A 588 25.75 -8.45 2.71
C ALA A 588 26.91 -9.38 2.28
N CYS A 589 26.67 -10.32 1.35
CA CYS A 589 27.70 -11.17 0.75
C CYS A 589 28.76 -10.37 -0.02
N ASP A 590 28.37 -9.29 -0.72
CA ASP A 590 29.32 -8.46 -1.46
C ASP A 590 30.31 -7.72 -0.55
N LYS A 591 29.90 -7.38 0.68
CA LYS A 591 30.71 -6.59 1.62
C LYS A 591 31.60 -7.41 2.55
N ALA A 592 31.27 -8.67 2.77
CA ALA A 592 32.07 -9.60 3.52
C ALA A 592 32.14 -10.88 2.70
N PRO A 593 33.32 -11.33 2.21
CA PRO A 593 33.45 -12.49 1.33
C PRO A 593 32.92 -13.74 2.03
N SER A 594 31.62 -13.95 1.88
CA SER A 594 30.81 -15.02 2.44
C SER A 594 30.08 -15.50 1.20
N SER A 595 30.49 -16.64 0.65
CA SER A 595 30.05 -16.99 -0.69
C SER A 595 28.53 -17.13 -0.71
N CYS A 596 27.92 -16.52 -1.74
CA CYS A 596 26.52 -16.74 -2.07
C CYS A 596 26.48 -17.64 -3.29
N ARG A 597 25.76 -18.75 -3.17
CA ARG A 597 25.59 -19.71 -4.26
C ARG A 597 24.12 -19.91 -4.58
N GLU A 598 23.74 -19.65 -5.83
CA GLU A 598 22.43 -20.05 -6.35
C GLU A 598 22.47 -21.53 -6.71
N VAL A 599 21.68 -22.35 -6.00
CA VAL A 599 21.68 -23.81 -6.13
C VAL A 599 20.48 -24.34 -6.93
N GLY A 600 19.58 -23.45 -7.33
CA GLY A 600 18.42 -23.74 -8.16
C GLY A 600 17.51 -22.51 -8.30
N PRO A 601 16.45 -22.59 -9.12
CA PRO A 601 15.50 -21.50 -9.27
C PRO A 601 14.96 -21.05 -7.91
N LYS A 602 15.13 -19.76 -7.60
CA LYS A 602 14.66 -19.15 -6.35
C LYS A 602 15.26 -19.79 -5.08
N SER A 603 16.46 -20.36 -5.14
CA SER A 603 17.10 -21.04 -4.01
C SER A 603 18.55 -20.59 -3.81
N LEU A 604 18.87 -20.06 -2.63
CA LEU A 604 20.19 -19.51 -2.30
C LEU A 604 20.82 -20.18 -1.08
N VAL A 605 22.12 -20.41 -1.14
CA VAL A 605 22.97 -20.78 -0.01
C VAL A 605 23.88 -19.61 0.34
N LEU A 606 23.93 -19.21 1.61
CA LEU A 606 24.70 -18.08 2.11
C LEU A 606 25.77 -18.53 3.10
N GLY A 607 27.01 -18.07 2.92
CA GLY A 607 28.09 -18.21 3.91
C GLY A 607 28.95 -19.46 3.77
N GLU A 608 29.27 -19.91 2.55
CA GLU A 608 30.38 -20.86 2.35
C GLU A 608 31.75 -20.15 2.35
#